data_AF-R8YA77-F1
#
_entry.id   AF-R8YA77-F1
#
_cell.length_a   1.000
_cell.length_b   1.000
_cell.length_c   1.000
_cell.angle_alpha   90.00
_cell.angle_beta   90.00
_cell.angle_gamma   90.00
#
_symmetry.space_group_name_H-M   'P 1'
#
loop_
_entity.id
_entity.type
_entity.pdbx_description
1 polymer ?
#
loop_
_entity_poly.entity_id
_entity_poly.type
_entity_poly.pdbx_seq_one_letter_code
_entity_poly.pdbx_strand_id
1 'polypeptide(L)'
;MNIAGMTAEKSYLNRRKALGITVRRLEFNPKAIKRHYFAKSPLMSHFLTALSSTFPVGEQFFVNSVRNVRDKVSDSQLQAQIAAFIGQEAMHSKAHGEFNEAWRRDDYNLDSFQNWLNQRDKYLRTISPKLQLALTCAFEHFTALLGGYILQHPELLRTLDEDALKLWVWHAIEEIEHRSVAFDVYQHVYGDDRIRRLLMRSVTTGFASLAFYGTTRLFWQDKWNSLPKIGGNLFGLYLLMKMLVQLMPEYFAYYKKDFHPNQKDYGRMVNYWKSSLAEEYQMASFEQEKDQRLS
;
A
#
# COMPACT_ATOMS: atom_id res chain seq x y z
N MET A 1 -51.72 -21.24 12.99
CA MET A 1 -50.25 -21.16 12.96
C MET A 1 -49.83 -20.86 11.55
N ASN A 2 -49.30 -19.67 11.28
CA ASN A 2 -48.69 -19.37 9.98
C ASN A 2 -47.36 -18.66 10.25
N ILE A 3 -46.27 -19.38 9.97
CA ILE A 3 -44.90 -18.87 9.99
C ILE A 3 -44.56 -18.59 8.53
N ALA A 4 -44.33 -17.34 8.16
CA ALA A 4 -43.79 -17.01 6.84
C ALA A 4 -43.00 -15.70 6.87
N GLY A 5 -41.69 -15.84 7.06
CA GLY A 5 -40.69 -15.20 6.20
C GLY A 5 -40.52 -13.68 6.29
N MET A 6 -40.06 -13.16 7.42
CA MET A 6 -39.29 -11.92 7.39
C MET A 6 -37.95 -12.23 6.73
N THR A 7 -37.81 -11.95 5.43
CA THR A 7 -36.51 -11.81 4.78
C THR A 7 -35.78 -10.68 5.48
N ALA A 8 -34.87 -11.02 6.40
CA ALA A 8 -33.97 -10.06 7.00
C ALA A 8 -33.20 -9.37 5.86
N GLU A 9 -33.57 -8.12 5.58
CA GLU A 9 -32.89 -7.28 4.62
C GLU A 9 -31.42 -7.26 5.02
N LYS A 10 -30.55 -7.73 4.13
CA LYS A 10 -29.16 -8.02 4.51
C LYS A 10 -28.51 -6.70 4.95
N SER A 11 -28.16 -6.59 6.23
CA SER A 11 -27.73 -5.34 6.89
C SER A 11 -26.54 -4.62 6.23
N TYR A 12 -25.82 -5.28 5.30
CA TYR A 12 -24.78 -4.65 4.50
C TYR A 12 -25.32 -3.73 3.39
N LEU A 13 -26.56 -3.91 2.93
CA LEU A 13 -27.16 -3.09 1.88
C LEU A 13 -27.51 -1.67 2.36
N ASN A 14 -27.77 -1.51 3.66
CA ASN A 14 -28.09 -0.21 4.29
C ASN A 14 -26.87 0.47 4.93
N ARG A 15 -25.63 0.03 4.65
CA ARG A 15 -24.43 0.71 5.15
C ARG A 15 -24.21 2.01 4.38
N ARG A 16 -23.85 3.08 5.10
CA ARG A 16 -23.34 4.31 4.48
C ARG A 16 -22.18 3.97 3.55
N LYS A 17 -22.13 4.63 2.39
CA LYS A 17 -21.00 4.52 1.46
C LYS A 17 -19.78 5.23 2.06
N ALA A 18 -18.61 4.61 1.92
CA ALA A 18 -17.35 5.26 2.23
C ALA A 18 -17.14 6.40 1.21
N LEU A 19 -17.00 7.62 1.71
CA LEU A 19 -16.72 8.77 0.84
C LEU A 19 -15.26 8.69 0.38
N GLY A 20 -15.08 8.66 -0.95
CA GLY A 20 -13.76 8.72 -1.58
C GLY A 20 -12.96 7.42 -1.59
N ILE A 21 -13.52 6.30 -1.13
CA ILE A 21 -12.84 4.99 -1.07
C ILE A 21 -13.68 3.93 -1.78
N THR A 22 -13.14 3.34 -2.84
CA THR A 22 -13.81 2.29 -3.62
C THR A 22 -12.94 1.05 -3.65
N VAL A 23 -13.48 -0.09 -3.19
CA VAL A 23 -12.75 -1.37 -3.26
C VAL A 23 -12.74 -1.87 -4.69
N ARG A 24 -11.55 -2.06 -5.27
CA ARG A 24 -11.39 -2.59 -6.63
C ARG A 24 -10.62 -3.89 -6.60
N ARG A 25 -10.93 -4.75 -7.57
CA ARG A 25 -10.11 -5.93 -7.85
C ARG A 25 -9.10 -5.56 -8.94
N LEU A 26 -7.83 -5.90 -8.71
CA LEU A 26 -6.80 -5.81 -9.73
C LEU A 26 -6.94 -6.98 -10.72
N GLU A 27 -6.89 -6.65 -12.00
CA GLU A 27 -6.76 -7.60 -13.09
C GLU A 27 -5.39 -7.39 -13.75
N PHE A 28 -4.50 -8.37 -13.58
CA PHE A 28 -3.14 -8.34 -14.10
C PHE A 28 -2.59 -9.76 -14.26
N ASN A 29 -1.54 -9.91 -15.07
CA ASN A 29 -0.82 -11.16 -15.26
C ASN A 29 0.56 -11.10 -14.56
N PRO A 30 0.67 -11.57 -13.31
CA PRO A 30 1.94 -11.50 -12.57
C PRO A 30 3.07 -12.30 -13.22
N LYS A 31 2.76 -13.34 -14.02
CA LYS A 31 3.75 -14.17 -14.72
C LYS A 31 4.38 -13.47 -15.93
N ALA A 32 3.74 -12.42 -16.46
CA ALA A 32 4.28 -11.63 -17.57
C ALA A 32 5.34 -10.63 -17.13
N ILE A 33 5.40 -10.31 -15.83
CA ILE A 33 6.36 -9.34 -15.27
C ILE A 33 7.76 -9.93 -15.27
N LYS A 34 8.72 -9.23 -15.87
CA LYS A 34 10.11 -9.67 -15.99
C LYS A 34 10.87 -9.41 -14.69
N ARG A 35 12.00 -10.10 -14.52
CA ARG A 35 12.84 -9.95 -13.33
C ARG A 35 13.38 -8.52 -13.13
N HIS A 36 13.75 -7.81 -14.21
CA HIS A 36 14.21 -6.41 -14.13
C HIS A 36 13.19 -5.48 -14.79
N TYR A 37 11.99 -5.45 -14.21
CA TYR A 37 10.81 -4.77 -14.75
C TYR A 37 10.83 -3.25 -14.57
N PHE A 38 11.68 -2.67 -13.73
CA PHE A 38 11.73 -1.22 -13.50
C PHE A 38 12.96 -0.60 -14.15
N ALA A 39 12.79 0.29 -15.13
CA ALA A 39 13.86 1.07 -15.78
C ALA A 39 15.10 0.26 -16.19
N LYS A 40 14.93 -1.04 -16.51
CA LYS A 40 16.01 -2.02 -16.73
C LYS A 40 17.06 -2.06 -15.59
N SER A 41 16.69 -1.60 -14.41
CA SER A 41 17.51 -1.50 -13.21
C SER A 41 17.22 -2.68 -12.29
N PRO A 42 18.15 -3.64 -12.12
CA PRO A 42 18.02 -4.68 -11.12
C PRO A 42 17.79 -4.11 -9.72
N LEU A 43 18.56 -3.08 -9.33
CA LEU A 43 18.42 -2.43 -8.03
C LEU A 43 16.97 -1.99 -7.74
N MET A 44 16.36 -1.22 -8.65
CA MET A 44 14.98 -0.76 -8.47
C MET A 44 13.96 -1.89 -8.52
N SER A 45 14.17 -2.86 -9.39
CA SER A 45 13.27 -4.01 -9.52
C SER A 45 13.28 -4.85 -8.23
N HIS A 46 14.45 -5.13 -7.68
CA HIS A 46 14.58 -5.84 -6.40
C HIS A 46 14.09 -5.01 -5.21
N PHE A 47 14.26 -3.68 -5.24
CA PHE A 47 13.70 -2.79 -4.22
C PHE A 47 12.17 -2.87 -4.17
N LEU A 48 11.52 -2.69 -5.32
CA LEU A 48 10.06 -2.79 -5.41
C LEU A 48 9.57 -4.22 -5.09
N THR A 49 10.28 -5.27 -5.52
CA THR A 49 9.93 -6.66 -5.16
C THR A 49 10.10 -6.92 -3.66
N ALA A 50 11.10 -6.33 -3.01
CA ALA A 50 11.28 -6.41 -1.55
C ALA A 50 10.12 -5.72 -0.82
N LEU A 51 9.69 -4.54 -1.28
CA LEU A 51 8.50 -3.86 -0.74
C LEU A 51 7.23 -4.70 -0.93
N SER A 52 7.02 -5.21 -2.15
CA SER A 52 5.89 -6.10 -2.47
C SER A 52 5.83 -7.33 -1.55
N SER A 53 6.99 -7.89 -1.20
CA SER A 53 7.06 -9.04 -0.29
C SER A 53 6.58 -8.73 1.13
N THR A 54 6.50 -7.46 1.51
CA THR A 54 6.08 -7.03 2.86
C THR A 54 4.60 -6.77 2.98
N PHE A 55 3.96 -6.35 1.89
CA PHE A 55 2.56 -5.95 1.85
C PHE A 55 1.60 -7.03 2.35
N PRO A 56 1.67 -8.31 1.93
CA PRO A 56 0.68 -9.30 2.38
C PRO A 56 0.60 -9.45 3.91
N VAL A 57 1.75 -9.42 4.59
CA VAL A 57 1.84 -9.53 6.05
C VAL A 57 1.51 -8.18 6.72
N GLY A 58 2.03 -7.07 6.17
CA GLY A 58 1.83 -5.72 6.70
C GLY A 58 0.37 -5.26 6.64
N GLU A 59 -0.28 -5.42 5.50
CA GLU A 59 -1.67 -5.02 5.26
C GLU A 59 -2.63 -5.87 6.11
N GLN A 60 -2.31 -7.15 6.29
CA GLN A 60 -3.04 -7.99 7.24
C GLN A 60 -2.87 -7.48 8.68
N PHE A 61 -1.69 -6.97 9.06
CA PHE A 61 -1.49 -6.30 10.34
C PHE A 61 -2.30 -4.99 10.45
N PHE A 62 -2.35 -4.17 9.40
CA PHE A 62 -3.13 -2.93 9.37
C PHE A 62 -4.63 -3.19 9.56
N VAL A 63 -5.16 -4.15 8.81
CA VAL A 63 -6.56 -4.60 8.96
C VAL A 63 -6.87 -5.03 10.38
N ASN A 64 -5.97 -5.78 11.02
CA ASN A 64 -6.20 -6.25 12.38
C ASN A 64 -6.09 -5.13 13.42
N SER A 65 -5.14 -4.21 13.29
CA SER A 65 -4.99 -3.10 14.22
C SER A 65 -6.21 -2.18 14.23
N VAL A 66 -6.79 -1.90 13.06
CA VAL A 66 -8.03 -1.12 12.92
C VAL A 66 -9.24 -1.91 13.44
N ARG A 67 -9.35 -3.20 13.12
CA ARG A 67 -10.44 -4.07 13.63
C ARG A 67 -10.46 -4.13 15.15
N ASN A 68 -9.30 -4.20 15.80
CA ASN A 68 -9.16 -4.30 17.25
C ASN A 68 -9.75 -3.11 18.03
N VAL A 69 -10.00 -1.98 17.37
CA VAL A 69 -10.55 -0.77 18.00
C VAL A 69 -11.80 -0.26 17.31
N ARG A 70 -12.28 -0.97 16.28
CA ARG A 70 -13.39 -0.53 15.44
C ARG A 70 -14.67 -0.29 16.24
N ASP A 71 -14.94 -1.10 17.25
CA ASP A 71 -16.08 -0.99 18.16
C ASP A 71 -16.09 0.31 18.97
N LYS A 72 -14.94 0.96 19.13
CA LYS A 72 -14.78 2.24 19.85
C LYS A 72 -15.06 3.46 18.96
N VAL A 73 -15.23 3.26 17.65
CA VAL A 73 -15.51 4.36 16.70
C VAL A 73 -17.01 4.57 16.60
N SER A 74 -17.48 5.73 17.07
CA SER A 74 -18.90 6.10 17.04
C SER A 74 -19.32 6.80 15.74
N ASP A 75 -18.37 7.37 15.01
CA ASP A 75 -18.63 8.06 13.75
C ASP A 75 -19.02 7.06 12.65
N SER A 76 -20.27 7.13 12.20
CA SER A 76 -20.82 6.22 11.18
C SER A 76 -20.16 6.35 9.80
N GLN A 77 -19.58 7.50 9.48
CA GLN A 77 -18.85 7.72 8.22
C GLN A 77 -17.46 7.10 8.30
N LEU A 78 -16.77 7.29 9.42
CA LEU A 78 -15.49 6.62 9.69
C LEU A 78 -15.67 5.10 9.74
N GLN A 79 -16.79 4.60 10.27
CA GLN A 79 -17.13 3.17 10.21
C GLN A 79 -17.26 2.63 8.78
N ALA A 80 -17.84 3.43 7.87
CA ALA A 80 -17.93 3.07 6.46
C ALA A 80 -16.54 3.07 5.80
N GLN A 81 -15.72 4.08 6.09
CA GLN A 81 -14.35 4.18 5.60
C GLN A 81 -13.46 3.04 6.12
N ILE A 82 -13.57 2.66 7.39
CA ILE A 82 -12.91 1.48 7.96
C ILE A 82 -13.28 0.21 7.19
N ALA A 83 -14.57 0.04 6.84
CA ALA A 83 -15.00 -1.13 6.08
C ALA A 83 -14.43 -1.15 4.66
N ALA A 84 -14.33 0.01 4.00
CA ALA A 84 -13.74 0.14 2.68
C ALA A 84 -12.22 -0.06 2.70
N PHE A 85 -11.52 0.56 3.66
CA PHE A 85 -10.11 0.34 3.96
C PHE A 85 -9.79 -1.15 4.11
N ILE A 86 -10.52 -1.85 4.98
CA ILE A 86 -10.36 -3.30 5.15
C ILE A 86 -10.55 -4.08 3.85
N GLY A 87 -11.43 -3.60 2.96
CA GLY A 87 -11.66 -4.19 1.64
C GLY A 87 -10.50 -3.98 0.69
N GLN A 88 -9.98 -2.74 0.57
CA GLN A 88 -8.82 -2.40 -0.27
C GLN A 88 -7.57 -3.17 0.18
N GLU A 89 -7.23 -3.10 1.48
CA GLU A 89 -6.11 -3.83 2.08
C GLU A 89 -6.15 -5.35 1.82
N ALA A 90 -7.34 -5.96 1.87
CA ALA A 90 -7.49 -7.37 1.56
C ALA A 90 -7.24 -7.68 0.07
N MET A 91 -7.60 -6.76 -0.83
CA MET A 91 -7.30 -6.88 -2.25
C MET A 91 -5.81 -6.64 -2.52
N HIS A 92 -5.19 -5.64 -1.87
CA HIS A 92 -3.75 -5.37 -1.98
C HIS A 92 -2.94 -6.62 -1.59
N SER A 93 -3.29 -7.20 -0.45
CA SER A 93 -2.57 -8.34 0.13
C SER A 93 -2.63 -9.55 -0.78
N LYS A 94 -3.80 -9.77 -1.40
CA LYS A 94 -3.99 -10.80 -2.41
C LYS A 94 -3.16 -10.54 -3.66
N ALA A 95 -3.25 -9.34 -4.24
CA ALA A 95 -2.56 -8.99 -5.48
C ALA A 95 -1.03 -9.08 -5.34
N HIS A 96 -0.48 -8.54 -4.24
CA HIS A 96 0.93 -8.67 -3.94
C HIS A 96 1.33 -10.11 -3.61
N GLY A 97 0.45 -10.89 -2.99
CA GLY A 97 0.64 -12.33 -2.81
C GLY A 97 0.79 -13.06 -4.15
N GLU A 98 -0.10 -12.81 -5.11
CA GLU A 98 -0.06 -13.38 -6.47
C GLU A 98 1.22 -12.95 -7.23
N PHE A 99 1.61 -11.68 -7.10
CA PHE A 99 2.88 -11.19 -7.66
C PHE A 99 4.09 -11.90 -7.05
N ASN A 100 4.17 -11.97 -5.71
CA ASN A 100 5.28 -12.59 -5.01
C ASN A 100 5.38 -14.09 -5.33
N GLU A 101 4.25 -14.79 -5.45
CA GLU A 101 4.21 -16.21 -5.83
C GLU A 101 4.72 -16.43 -7.26
N ALA A 102 4.29 -15.60 -8.23
CA ALA A 102 4.79 -15.71 -9.60
C ALA A 102 6.31 -15.45 -9.74
N TRP A 103 6.88 -14.76 -8.75
CA TRP A 103 8.32 -14.46 -8.67
C TRP A 103 9.14 -15.52 -7.96
N ARG A 104 8.52 -16.44 -7.21
CA ARG A 104 9.22 -17.59 -6.64
C ARG A 104 9.76 -18.47 -7.76
N ARG A 105 11.06 -18.74 -7.73
CA ARG A 105 11.77 -19.64 -8.65
C ARG A 105 12.90 -20.34 -7.88
N ASP A 106 13.43 -21.41 -8.45
CA ASP A 106 14.53 -22.18 -7.85
C ASP A 106 15.77 -21.32 -7.51
N ASP A 107 16.00 -20.26 -8.29
CA ASP A 107 17.12 -19.32 -8.13
C ASP A 107 16.76 -18.01 -7.38
N TYR A 108 15.51 -17.88 -6.93
CA TYR A 108 14.99 -16.65 -6.31
C TYR A 108 13.97 -16.98 -5.22
N ASN A 109 14.45 -17.10 -3.99
CA ASN A 109 13.68 -17.50 -2.82
C ASN A 109 13.26 -16.29 -1.97
N LEU A 110 11.95 -16.17 -1.76
CA LEU A 110 11.31 -15.17 -0.90
C LEU A 110 10.98 -15.69 0.50
N ASP A 111 10.99 -17.00 0.72
CA ASP A 111 10.46 -17.67 1.91
C ASP A 111 11.21 -17.27 3.18
N SER A 112 12.54 -17.18 3.12
CA SER A 112 13.33 -16.75 4.28
C SER A 112 12.96 -15.35 4.76
N PHE A 113 12.72 -14.42 3.83
CA PHE A 113 12.32 -13.06 4.13
C PHE A 113 10.86 -13.00 4.62
N GLN A 114 9.95 -13.73 3.98
CA GLN A 114 8.55 -13.84 4.40
C GLN A 114 8.40 -14.51 5.77
N ASN A 115 9.20 -15.53 6.08
CA ASN A 115 9.22 -16.17 7.40
C ASN A 115 9.73 -15.22 8.48
N TRP A 116 10.73 -14.40 8.18
CA TRP A 116 11.19 -13.34 9.08
C TRP A 116 10.09 -12.29 9.32
N LEU A 117 9.40 -11.84 8.27
CA LEU A 117 8.24 -10.94 8.35
C LEU A 117 7.13 -11.51 9.24
N ASN A 118 6.75 -12.77 9.03
CA ASN A 118 5.73 -13.46 9.81
C ASN A 118 6.09 -13.55 11.30
N GLN A 119 7.36 -13.74 11.64
CA GLN A 119 7.81 -13.74 13.04
C GLN A 119 7.73 -12.34 13.65
N ARG A 120 8.06 -11.30 12.90
CA ARG A 120 7.92 -9.91 13.34
C ARG A 120 6.44 -9.55 13.58
N ASP A 121 5.55 -9.92 12.66
CA ASP A 121 4.11 -9.72 12.81
C ASP A 121 3.55 -10.41 14.06
N LYS A 122 3.93 -11.68 14.30
CA LYS A 122 3.55 -12.40 15.53
C LYS A 122 3.93 -11.63 16.79
N TYR A 123 5.13 -11.04 16.84
CA TYR A 123 5.55 -10.20 17.96
C TYR A 123 4.71 -8.92 18.05
N LEU A 124 4.52 -8.21 16.93
CA LEU A 124 3.75 -6.95 16.91
C LEU A 124 2.29 -7.15 17.34
N ARG A 125 1.70 -8.33 17.14
CA ARG A 125 0.34 -8.64 17.63
C ARG A 125 0.23 -8.75 19.16
N THR A 126 1.35 -8.88 19.87
CA THR A 126 1.36 -8.99 21.35
C THR A 126 1.41 -7.64 22.06
N ILE A 127 1.76 -6.56 21.34
CA ILE A 127 1.78 -5.20 21.93
C ILE A 127 0.35 -4.64 22.04
N SER A 128 0.16 -3.56 22.80
CA SER A 128 -1.18 -3.00 23.01
C SER A 128 -1.84 -2.49 21.71
N PRO A 129 -3.18 -2.56 21.57
CA PRO A 129 -3.90 -2.07 20.39
C PRO A 129 -3.60 -0.61 20.03
N LYS A 130 -3.34 0.24 21.04
CA LYS A 130 -2.91 1.62 20.84
C LYS A 130 -1.60 1.72 20.07
N LEU A 131 -0.60 0.93 20.47
CA LEU A 131 0.70 0.90 19.79
C LEU A 131 0.58 0.27 18.40
N GLN A 132 -0.21 -0.79 18.24
CA GLN A 132 -0.46 -1.41 16.94
C GLN A 132 -1.04 -0.40 15.94
N LEU A 133 -2.09 0.33 16.34
CA LEU A 133 -2.72 1.32 15.47
C LEU A 133 -1.80 2.52 15.17
N ALA A 134 -1.01 2.97 16.15
CA ALA A 134 -0.01 4.00 15.91
C ALA A 134 1.09 3.56 14.93
N LEU A 135 1.51 2.28 14.97
CA LEU A 135 2.41 1.71 13.96
C LEU A 135 1.73 1.71 12.58
N THR A 136 0.47 1.28 12.50
CA THR A 136 -0.31 1.33 11.25
C THR A 136 -0.38 2.75 10.70
N CYS A 137 -0.69 3.77 11.50
CA CYS A 137 -0.68 5.17 11.04
C CYS A 137 0.65 5.58 10.39
N ALA A 138 1.77 5.12 10.94
CA ALA A 138 3.09 5.43 10.40
C ALA A 138 3.38 4.66 9.10
N PHE A 139 3.03 3.38 9.02
CA PHE A 139 3.20 2.59 7.80
C PHE A 139 2.31 3.07 6.65
N GLU A 140 1.03 3.34 6.93
CA GLU A 140 0.08 3.95 5.98
C GLU A 140 0.58 5.30 5.46
N HIS A 141 1.23 6.10 6.31
CA HIS A 141 1.86 7.33 5.86
C HIS A 141 3.02 7.07 4.89
N PHE A 142 3.82 6.03 5.11
CA PHE A 142 4.89 5.65 4.18
C PHE A 142 4.35 5.12 2.85
N THR A 143 3.31 4.28 2.85
CA THR A 143 2.70 3.77 1.62
C THR A 143 2.06 4.89 0.82
N ALA A 144 1.32 5.80 1.47
CA ALA A 144 0.77 7.00 0.84
C ALA A 144 1.85 7.95 0.30
N LEU A 145 2.95 8.15 1.03
CA LEU A 145 4.12 8.92 0.56
C LEU A 145 4.69 8.33 -0.74
N LEU A 146 4.96 7.02 -0.75
CA LEU A 146 5.54 6.32 -1.90
C LEU A 146 4.57 6.28 -3.08
N GLY A 147 3.29 5.99 -2.83
CA GLY A 147 2.24 6.01 -3.85
C GLY A 147 2.08 7.41 -4.46
N GLY A 148 2.02 8.44 -3.62
CA GLY A 148 2.00 9.84 -4.03
C GLY A 148 3.20 10.24 -4.88
N TYR A 149 4.40 9.77 -4.53
CA TYR A 149 5.60 9.98 -5.33
C TYR A 149 5.49 9.33 -6.70
N ILE A 150 5.14 8.04 -6.74
CA ILE A 150 5.08 7.26 -7.97
C ILE A 150 4.07 7.88 -8.96
N LEU A 151 2.89 8.28 -8.49
CA LEU A 151 1.86 8.89 -9.35
C LEU A 151 2.27 10.25 -9.91
N GLN A 152 3.16 10.98 -9.22
CA GLN A 152 3.71 12.26 -9.70
C GLN A 152 4.82 12.12 -10.74
N HIS A 153 5.32 10.90 -11.00
CA HIS A 153 6.44 10.64 -11.90
C HIS A 153 6.04 9.64 -13.01
N PRO A 154 5.11 10.02 -13.90
CA PRO A 154 4.64 9.15 -14.98
C PRO A 154 5.73 8.69 -15.95
N GLU A 155 6.80 9.47 -16.09
CA GLU A 155 7.99 9.09 -16.86
C GLU A 155 8.69 7.85 -16.30
N LEU A 156 8.65 7.63 -14.99
CA LEU A 156 9.23 6.45 -14.35
C LEU A 156 8.30 5.25 -14.51
N LEU A 157 7.00 5.46 -14.31
CA LEU A 157 5.98 4.42 -14.45
C LEU A 157 5.98 3.82 -15.86
N ARG A 158 6.13 4.63 -16.91
CA ARG A 158 6.23 4.15 -18.30
C ARG A 158 7.43 3.24 -18.58
N THR A 159 8.40 3.15 -17.66
CA THR A 159 9.53 2.21 -17.78
C THR A 159 9.24 0.84 -17.17
N LEU A 160 8.10 0.69 -16.49
CA LEU A 160 7.62 -0.58 -15.95
C LEU A 160 7.11 -1.50 -17.06
N ASP A 161 7.23 -2.81 -16.85
CA ASP A 161 6.37 -3.76 -17.58
C ASP A 161 4.88 -3.44 -17.30
N GLU A 162 4.01 -3.65 -18.28
CA GLU A 162 2.60 -3.24 -18.22
C GLU A 162 1.86 -3.77 -16.99
N ASP A 163 1.95 -5.08 -16.71
CA ASP A 163 1.30 -5.69 -15.54
C ASP A 163 1.90 -5.22 -14.21
N ALA A 164 3.18 -4.83 -14.19
CA ALA A 164 3.78 -4.23 -13.01
C ALA A 164 3.25 -2.80 -12.79
N LEU A 165 3.10 -2.02 -13.86
CA LEU A 165 2.47 -0.70 -13.80
C LEU A 165 1.05 -0.81 -13.25
N LYS A 166 0.23 -1.72 -13.79
CA LYS A 166 -1.14 -1.96 -13.32
C LYS A 166 -1.17 -2.19 -11.81
N LEU A 167 -0.34 -3.10 -11.30
CA LEU A 167 -0.23 -3.39 -9.85
C LEU A 167 0.15 -2.16 -9.02
N TRP A 168 1.28 -1.52 -9.36
CA TRP A 168 1.83 -0.43 -8.54
C TRP A 168 1.00 0.85 -8.59
N VAL A 169 0.41 1.19 -9.74
CA VAL A 169 -0.44 2.38 -9.90
C VAL A 169 -1.80 2.17 -9.24
N TRP A 170 -2.42 0.99 -9.40
CA TRP A 170 -3.67 0.65 -8.73
C TRP A 170 -3.51 0.75 -7.21
N HIS A 171 -2.48 0.10 -6.66
CA HIS A 171 -2.21 0.15 -5.22
C HIS A 171 -1.95 1.59 -4.77
N ALA A 172 -1.09 2.35 -5.48
CA ALA A 172 -0.79 3.75 -5.13
C ALA A 172 -2.03 4.67 -5.12
N ILE A 173 -3.00 4.44 -6.01
CA ILE A 173 -4.27 5.18 -5.99
C ILE A 173 -5.04 4.88 -4.71
N GLU A 174 -5.19 3.61 -4.36
CA GLU A 174 -5.96 3.17 -3.18
C GLU A 174 -5.29 3.62 -1.87
N GLU A 175 -3.96 3.56 -1.79
CA GLU A 175 -3.20 4.12 -0.65
C GLU A 175 -3.48 5.61 -0.41
N ILE A 176 -3.71 6.38 -1.48
CA ILE A 176 -4.06 7.79 -1.36
C ILE A 176 -5.52 7.98 -0.97
N GLU A 177 -6.43 7.14 -1.46
CA GLU A 177 -7.86 7.19 -1.12
C GLU A 177 -8.09 6.97 0.37
N HIS A 178 -7.38 6.00 0.97
CA HIS A 178 -7.54 5.65 2.38
C HIS A 178 -6.49 6.24 3.33
N ARG A 179 -5.58 7.09 2.84
CA ARG A 179 -4.42 7.64 3.59
C ARG A 179 -4.72 8.23 4.97
N SER A 180 -5.96 8.67 5.21
CA SER A 180 -6.36 9.21 6.51
C SER A 180 -7.04 8.23 7.43
N VAL A 181 -7.53 7.08 6.95
CA VAL A 181 -8.44 6.21 7.74
C VAL A 181 -7.77 5.75 9.04
N ALA A 182 -6.58 5.17 8.98
CA ALA A 182 -5.89 4.73 10.19
C ALA A 182 -5.60 5.89 11.16
N PHE A 183 -5.23 7.05 10.62
CA PHE A 183 -4.99 8.28 11.40
C PHE A 183 -6.27 8.76 12.09
N ASP A 184 -7.38 8.84 11.36
CA ASP A 184 -8.67 9.32 11.86
C ASP A 184 -9.21 8.38 12.95
N VAL A 185 -9.05 7.06 12.78
CA VAL A 185 -9.37 6.06 13.82
C VAL A 185 -8.50 6.27 15.06
N TYR A 186 -7.19 6.49 14.88
CA TYR A 186 -6.28 6.72 16.01
C TYR A 186 -6.62 8.00 16.77
N GLN A 187 -6.93 9.09 16.06
CA GLN A 187 -7.35 10.35 16.68
C GLN A 187 -8.67 10.18 17.43
N HIS A 188 -9.65 9.49 16.82
CA HIS A 188 -10.96 9.26 17.44
C HIS A 188 -10.86 8.42 18.72
N VAL A 189 -10.05 7.37 18.73
CA VAL A 189 -9.98 6.41 19.86
C VAL A 189 -8.98 6.85 20.93
N TYR A 190 -7.85 7.45 20.54
CA TYR A 190 -6.72 7.71 21.45
C TYR A 190 -6.24 9.16 21.49
N GLY A 191 -6.22 9.86 20.35
CA GLY A 191 -5.78 11.27 20.28
C GLY A 191 -4.35 11.54 20.78
N ASP A 192 -3.49 10.51 20.84
CA ASP A 192 -2.15 10.63 21.44
C ASP A 192 -1.06 10.79 20.38
N ASP A 193 -0.88 12.03 19.93
CA ASP A 193 0.14 12.41 18.95
C ASP A 193 1.57 12.25 19.44
N ARG A 194 1.82 12.16 20.76
CA ARG A 194 3.17 11.94 21.27
C ARG A 194 3.62 10.52 20.92
N ILE A 195 2.77 9.54 21.24
CA ILE A 195 3.03 8.12 20.91
C ILE A 195 3.05 7.90 19.41
N ARG A 196 2.10 8.46 18.65
CA ARG A 196 2.06 8.35 17.19
C ARG A 196 3.35 8.85 16.53
N ARG A 197 3.86 10.00 16.95
CA ARG A 197 5.12 10.57 16.43
C ARG A 197 6.36 9.84 16.93
N LEU A 198 6.34 9.30 18.15
CA LEU A 198 7.44 8.47 18.65
C LEU A 198 7.56 7.18 17.82
N LEU A 199 6.45 6.49 17.58
CA LEU A 199 6.43 5.25 16.81
C LEU A 199 6.77 5.45 15.34
N MET A 200 6.47 6.61 14.76
CA MET A 200 6.96 6.97 13.42
C MET A 200 8.48 6.83 13.32
N ARG A 201 9.25 7.24 14.34
CA ARG A 201 10.72 7.11 14.32
C ARG A 201 11.17 5.65 14.28
N SER A 202 10.51 4.80 15.07
CA SER A 202 10.77 3.35 15.08
C SER A 202 10.42 2.71 13.73
N VAL A 203 9.28 3.12 13.15
CA VAL A 203 8.84 2.66 11.82
C VAL A 203 9.80 3.12 10.74
N THR A 204 10.28 4.37 10.76
CA THR A 204 11.27 4.86 9.79
C THR A 204 12.51 3.97 9.76
N THR A 205 13.11 3.69 10.93
CA THR A 205 14.31 2.85 11.00
C THR A 205 14.02 1.41 10.58
N GLY A 206 12.89 0.86 11.04
CA GLY A 206 12.44 -0.49 10.69
C GLY A 206 12.20 -0.64 9.18
N PHE A 207 11.48 0.31 8.57
CA PHE A 207 11.18 0.35 7.14
C PHE A 207 12.46 0.47 6.31
N ALA A 208 13.36 1.39 6.66
CA ALA A 208 14.63 1.55 5.95
C ALA A 208 15.50 0.30 6.03
N SER A 209 15.60 -0.31 7.21
CA SER A 209 16.36 -1.55 7.43
C SER A 209 15.76 -2.73 6.65
N LEU A 210 14.43 -2.83 6.64
CA LEU A 210 13.70 -3.86 5.93
C LEU A 210 13.86 -3.73 4.41
N ALA A 211 13.73 -2.52 3.88
CA ALA A 211 13.90 -2.25 2.46
C ALA A 211 15.34 -2.53 2.03
N PHE A 212 16.33 -2.08 2.82
CA PHE A 212 17.74 -2.33 2.54
C PHE A 212 18.07 -3.83 2.58
N TYR A 213 17.66 -4.52 3.65
CA TYR A 213 17.91 -5.96 3.81
C TYR A 213 17.26 -6.77 2.69
N GLY A 214 15.96 -6.55 2.45
CA GLY A 214 15.21 -7.26 1.40
C GLY A 214 15.83 -7.03 0.03
N THR A 215 16.06 -5.77 -0.35
CA THR A 215 16.68 -5.43 -1.64
C THR A 215 18.03 -6.09 -1.80
N THR A 216 18.91 -5.99 -0.79
CA THR A 216 20.26 -6.55 -0.84
C THR A 216 20.23 -8.07 -0.98
N ARG A 217 19.36 -8.75 -0.22
CA ARG A 217 19.20 -10.20 -0.28
C ARG A 217 18.73 -10.67 -1.66
N LEU A 218 17.73 -10.00 -2.23
CA LEU A 218 17.18 -10.34 -3.53
C LEU A 218 18.17 -10.05 -4.67
N PHE A 219 18.83 -8.89 -4.61
CA PHE A 219 19.90 -8.54 -5.54
C PHE A 219 21.05 -9.55 -5.51
N TRP A 220 21.43 -10.01 -4.31
CA TRP A 220 22.55 -10.96 -4.18
C TRP A 220 22.20 -12.37 -4.65
N GLN A 221 20.94 -12.79 -4.54
CA GLN A 221 20.46 -14.03 -5.15
C GLN A 221 20.56 -13.97 -6.68
N ASP A 222 20.23 -12.82 -7.28
CA ASP A 222 20.32 -12.59 -8.73
C ASP A 222 21.67 -11.98 -9.19
N LYS A 223 22.72 -12.02 -8.36
CA LYS A 223 23.96 -11.25 -8.58
C LYS A 223 24.60 -11.44 -9.95
N TRP A 224 24.50 -12.63 -10.53
CA TRP A 224 25.10 -12.94 -11.84
C TRP A 224 24.37 -12.25 -13.01
N ASN A 225 23.07 -11.98 -12.88
CA ASN A 225 22.30 -11.20 -13.87
C ASN A 225 22.23 -9.70 -13.50
N SER A 226 22.38 -9.40 -12.22
CA SER A 226 22.27 -8.05 -11.66
C SER A 226 23.56 -7.24 -11.76
N LEU A 227 24.72 -7.81 -11.42
CA LEU A 227 26.01 -7.08 -11.39
C LEU A 227 26.47 -6.57 -12.77
N PRO A 228 26.30 -7.30 -13.89
CA PRO A 228 26.71 -6.79 -15.21
C PRO A 228 25.95 -5.54 -15.67
N LYS A 229 24.78 -5.24 -15.08
CA LYS A 229 23.91 -4.12 -15.47
C LYS A 229 24.29 -2.81 -14.75
N ILE A 230 25.57 -2.46 -14.78
CA ILE A 230 26.16 -1.32 -14.04
C ILE A 230 25.39 -0.01 -14.30
N GLY A 231 25.18 0.36 -15.57
CA GLY A 231 24.49 1.60 -15.92
C GLY A 231 23.05 1.65 -15.39
N GLY A 232 22.31 0.55 -15.49
CA GLY A 232 20.95 0.44 -14.94
C GLY A 232 20.92 0.53 -13.41
N ASN A 233 21.91 -0.05 -12.72
CA ASN A 233 22.02 0.03 -11.27
C ASN A 233 22.40 1.45 -10.80
N LEU A 234 23.32 2.14 -11.48
CA LEU A 234 23.66 3.54 -11.18
C LEU A 234 22.47 4.46 -11.39
N PHE A 235 21.74 4.29 -12.50
CA PHE A 235 20.51 5.05 -12.75
C PHE A 235 19.43 4.75 -11.69
N GLY A 236 19.26 3.47 -11.33
CA GLY A 236 18.35 3.07 -10.25
C GLY A 236 18.71 3.69 -8.90
N LEU A 237 20.00 3.73 -8.56
CA LEU A 237 20.48 4.36 -7.32
C LEU A 237 20.20 5.86 -7.34
N TYR A 238 20.44 6.52 -8.48
CA TYR A 238 20.08 7.92 -8.67
C TYR A 238 18.57 8.15 -8.44
N LEU A 239 17.71 7.33 -9.03
CA LEU A 239 16.26 7.42 -8.85
C LEU A 239 15.84 7.21 -7.39
N LEU A 240 16.41 6.21 -6.71
CA LEU A 240 16.15 5.95 -5.29
C LEU A 240 16.55 7.14 -4.42
N MET A 241 17.74 7.68 -4.62
CA MET A 241 18.22 8.85 -3.88
C MET A 241 17.36 10.10 -4.15
N LYS A 242 17.00 10.33 -5.42
CA LYS A 242 16.11 11.42 -5.82
C LYS A 242 14.75 11.31 -5.12
N MET A 243 14.16 10.10 -5.11
CA MET A 243 12.90 9.82 -4.43
C MET A 243 12.98 10.16 -2.94
N LEU A 244 14.01 9.65 -2.24
CA LEU A 244 14.19 9.89 -0.81
C LEU A 244 14.27 11.40 -0.50
N VAL A 245 15.04 12.17 -1.29
CA VAL A 245 15.16 13.62 -1.11
C VAL A 245 13.83 14.34 -1.34
N GLN A 246 13.11 14.00 -2.40
CA GLN A 246 11.83 14.64 -2.75
C GLN A 246 10.71 14.32 -1.75
N LEU A 247 10.79 13.20 -1.04
CA LEU A 247 9.83 12.79 -0.01
C LEU A 247 10.05 13.48 1.35
N MET A 248 11.25 14.04 1.61
CA MET A 248 11.60 14.61 2.92
C MET A 248 10.60 15.66 3.45
N PRO A 249 10.08 16.62 2.64
CA PRO A 249 9.15 17.63 3.16
C PRO A 249 7.86 17.04 3.73
N GLU A 250 7.29 16.04 3.05
CA GLU A 250 6.04 15.40 3.48
C GLU A 250 6.26 14.35 4.57
N TYR A 251 7.42 13.68 4.55
CA TYR A 251 7.87 12.87 5.68
C TYR A 251 7.92 13.70 6.97
N PHE A 252 8.54 14.88 6.94
CA PHE A 252 8.62 15.75 8.12
C PHE A 252 7.28 16.41 8.49
N ALA A 253 6.33 16.54 7.55
CA ALA A 253 4.99 17.04 7.83
C ALA A 253 4.28 16.19 8.90
N TYR A 254 4.53 14.87 8.95
CA TYR A 254 3.94 13.95 9.93
C TYR A 254 4.17 14.36 11.40
N TYR A 255 5.24 15.10 11.67
CA TYR A 255 5.63 15.53 13.01
C TYR A 255 4.99 16.85 13.45
N LYS A 256 4.36 17.60 12.52
CA LYS A 256 3.69 18.87 12.81
C LYS A 256 2.49 18.67 13.75
N LYS A 257 2.14 19.74 14.48
CA LYS A 257 1.04 19.71 15.47
C LYS A 257 -0.34 19.62 14.80
N ASP A 258 -0.49 20.27 13.67
CA ASP A 258 -1.70 20.37 12.85
C ASP A 258 -1.70 19.36 11.70
N PHE A 259 -0.86 18.33 11.75
CA PHE A 259 -0.73 17.34 10.68
C PHE A 259 -2.04 16.56 10.46
N HIS A 260 -2.41 16.39 9.20
CA HIS A 260 -3.42 15.42 8.77
C HIS A 260 -3.03 14.86 7.39
N PRO A 261 -3.15 13.54 7.15
CA PRO A 261 -2.79 12.95 5.86
C PRO A 261 -3.48 13.56 4.62
N ASN A 262 -4.66 14.16 4.80
CA ASN A 262 -5.42 14.78 3.71
C ASN A 262 -4.95 16.19 3.32
N GLN A 263 -3.97 16.77 4.03
CA GLN A 263 -3.45 18.12 3.74
C GLN A 263 -2.80 18.24 2.37
N LYS A 264 -2.18 17.16 1.86
CA LYS A 264 -1.61 17.15 0.52
C LYS A 264 -2.68 16.72 -0.48
N ASP A 265 -2.85 17.54 -1.51
CA ASP A 265 -3.77 17.25 -2.61
C ASP A 265 -3.08 16.40 -3.68
N TYR A 266 -3.62 15.22 -3.90
CA TYR A 266 -3.22 14.28 -4.95
C TYR A 266 -4.28 14.14 -6.05
N GLY A 267 -5.41 14.84 -5.93
CA GLY A 267 -6.61 14.62 -6.74
C GLY A 267 -6.37 14.74 -8.24
N ARG A 268 -5.53 15.69 -8.68
CA ARG A 268 -5.18 15.82 -10.09
C ARG A 268 -4.47 14.58 -10.64
N MET A 269 -3.46 14.08 -9.92
CA MET A 269 -2.68 12.91 -10.35
C MET A 269 -3.47 11.62 -10.21
N VAL A 270 -4.24 11.47 -9.14
CA VAL A 270 -5.15 10.32 -8.96
C VAL A 270 -6.15 10.25 -10.10
N ASN A 271 -6.81 11.35 -10.45
CA ASN A 271 -7.78 11.36 -11.55
C ASN A 271 -7.11 11.07 -12.90
N TYR A 272 -5.91 11.62 -13.15
CA TYR A 272 -5.14 11.30 -14.36
C TYR A 272 -4.91 9.78 -14.47
N TRP A 273 -4.41 9.15 -13.41
CA TRP A 273 -4.10 7.73 -13.44
C TRP A 273 -5.34 6.83 -13.47
N LYS A 274 -6.44 7.23 -12.82
CA LYS A 274 -7.72 6.53 -12.97
C LYS A 274 -8.18 6.51 -14.42
N SER A 275 -8.10 7.64 -15.12
CA SER A 275 -8.44 7.72 -16.54
C SER A 275 -7.49 6.88 -17.39
N SER A 276 -6.17 6.96 -17.17
CA SER A 276 -5.21 6.15 -17.91
C SER A 276 -5.42 4.64 -17.68
N LEU A 277 -5.66 4.20 -16.44
CA LEU A 277 -5.92 2.78 -16.15
C LEU A 277 -7.20 2.27 -16.82
N ALA A 278 -8.24 3.10 -16.89
CA ALA A 278 -9.47 2.77 -17.61
C ALA A 278 -9.25 2.73 -19.14
N GLU A 279 -8.70 3.80 -19.72
CA GLU A 279 -8.69 4.01 -21.18
C GLU A 279 -7.50 3.34 -21.88
N GLU A 280 -6.30 3.45 -21.31
CA GLU A 280 -5.06 2.94 -21.93
C GLU A 280 -4.81 1.47 -21.56
N TYR A 281 -5.10 1.10 -20.31
CA TYR A 281 -4.80 -0.23 -19.76
C TYR A 281 -6.04 -1.14 -19.65
N GLN A 282 -7.22 -0.65 -20.04
CA GLN A 282 -8.50 -1.39 -20.12
C GLN A 282 -8.87 -2.09 -18.81
N MET A 283 -8.60 -1.44 -17.68
CA MET A 283 -8.95 -1.96 -16.36
C MET A 283 -10.42 -1.65 -16.05
N ALA A 284 -11.29 -2.63 -16.22
CA ALA A 284 -12.74 -2.52 -16.00
C ALA A 284 -13.13 -1.96 -14.62
N SER A 285 -12.31 -2.20 -13.59
CA SER A 285 -12.54 -1.68 -12.23
C SER A 285 -12.42 -0.15 -12.11
N PHE A 286 -11.78 0.51 -13.06
CA PHE A 286 -11.71 1.98 -13.15
C PHE A 286 -12.71 2.58 -14.16
N GLU A 287 -13.19 1.80 -15.13
CA GLU A 287 -14.24 2.23 -16.07
C GLU A 287 -15.57 2.49 -15.36
N GLN A 288 -15.94 1.62 -14.41
CA GLN A 288 -17.22 1.70 -13.68
C GLN A 288 -17.40 3.00 -12.86
N GLU A 289 -16.31 3.69 -12.49
CA GLU A 289 -16.37 4.98 -11.80
C GLU A 289 -16.64 6.17 -12.75
N LYS A 290 -16.28 6.04 -14.03
CA LYS A 290 -16.51 7.09 -15.03
C LYS A 290 -18.01 7.26 -15.27
N ASP A 291 -18.73 6.14 -15.37
CA ASP A 291 -20.17 6.12 -15.63
C ASP A 291 -20.99 6.65 -14.45
N GLN A 292 -20.55 6.40 -13.20
CA GLN A 292 -21.22 6.91 -12.00
C GLN A 292 -21.05 8.42 -11.77
N ARG A 293 -20.07 9.08 -12.42
CA ARG A 293 -19.91 10.56 -12.37
C ARG A 293 -20.72 11.29 -13.44
N LEU A 294 -21.25 10.56 -14.43
CA LEU A 294 -22.03 11.11 -15.55
C LEU A 294 -23.55 10.88 -15.40
N SER A 295 -23.97 10.13 -14.36
CA SER A 295 -25.37 9.91 -13.94
C SER A 295 -25.72 10.71 -12.70
#